data_AF-A0A7K3B6E4-F1
#
_entry.id   AF-A0A7K3B6E4-F1
#
_cell.length_a   1.000
_cell.length_b   1.000
_cell.length_c   1.000
_cell.angle_alpha   90.00
_cell.angle_beta   90.00
_cell.angle_gamma   90.00
#
_symmetry.space_group_name_H-M   'P 1'
#
loop_
_entity.id
_entity.type
_entity.pdbx_description
1 polymer ?
#
loop_
_entity_poly.entity_id
_entity_poly.type
_entity_poly.pdbx_seq_one_letter_code
_entity_poly.pdbx_strand_id
1 'polypeptide(L)'
;MVKQRIAPLCPHAQLRLSGVQGGSEKTDDGPKATQCLDYGHTRRPNRRCTHDLYRLSCAQYDAMRDRAQDRCEICGVLDRETPRGQLVIDHFEARGVFFVRGLLCDRCNSVMQRHDRSAPWGPRSLPFADKARAYHLNAFGEPGPDRLRRADEAIRNRRNWSEGRHA
;
A
#
# COMPACT_ATOMS: atom_id res chain seq x y z
N MET A 1 18.59 -18.19 -13.26
CA MET A 1 18.87 -16.79 -13.66
C MET A 1 17.59 -15.99 -13.54
N VAL A 2 17.40 -15.27 -12.43
CA VAL A 2 16.18 -14.51 -12.14
C VAL A 2 16.30 -13.14 -12.79
N LYS A 3 15.53 -12.88 -13.85
CA LYS A 3 15.44 -11.57 -14.49
C LYS A 3 14.69 -10.64 -13.53
N GLN A 4 15.42 -9.77 -12.83
CA GLN A 4 14.84 -8.63 -12.12
C GLN A 4 14.10 -7.77 -13.14
N ARG A 5 12.78 -7.70 -13.01
CA ARG A 5 11.96 -6.75 -13.78
C ARG A 5 11.94 -5.44 -13.01
N ILE A 6 12.77 -4.50 -13.45
CA ILE A 6 12.70 -3.10 -13.03
C ILE A 6 11.33 -2.59 -13.47
N ALA A 7 10.48 -2.20 -12.53
CA ALA A 7 9.24 -1.50 -12.83
C ALA A 7 9.57 -0.14 -13.46
N PRO A 8 8.81 0.31 -14.48
CA PRO A 8 9.04 1.62 -15.07
C PRO A 8 8.80 2.71 -14.02
N LEU A 9 9.85 3.50 -13.76
CA LEU A 9 9.72 4.79 -13.11
C LEU A 9 8.76 5.65 -13.94
N CYS A 10 7.86 6.38 -13.27
CA CYS A 10 6.94 7.32 -13.91
C CYS A 10 7.70 8.25 -14.90
N PRO A 11 7.19 8.49 -16.12
CA PRO A 11 7.91 9.20 -17.18
C PRO A 11 7.79 10.73 -17.05
N HIS A 12 8.14 11.29 -15.89
CA HIS A 12 7.99 12.74 -15.65
C HIS A 12 9.27 13.43 -15.17
N ALA A 13 10.44 13.02 -15.68
CA ALA A 13 11.65 13.82 -15.55
C ALA A 13 12.48 13.79 -16.84
N GLN A 14 12.75 14.99 -17.38
CA GLN A 14 13.67 15.33 -18.48
C GLN A 14 13.13 15.10 -19.91
N LEU A 15 13.22 16.00 -20.90
CA LEU A 15 13.93 17.27 -21.10
C LEU A 15 13.22 17.98 -22.28
N ARG A 16 12.82 19.26 -22.11
CA ARG A 16 12.46 20.12 -23.25
C ARG A 16 13.70 20.87 -23.70
N LEU A 17 14.15 20.62 -24.94
CA LEU A 17 14.99 21.55 -25.69
C LEU A 17 14.34 21.82 -27.05
N SER A 18 13.89 23.07 -27.20
CA SER A 18 13.84 23.92 -28.40
C SER A 18 13.56 23.30 -29.79
N GLY A 19 12.47 23.75 -30.43
CA GLY A 19 12.38 23.79 -31.88
C GLY A 19 10.99 24.07 -32.48
N VAL A 20 10.86 25.26 -33.07
CA VAL A 20 9.95 25.64 -34.19
C VAL A 20 8.54 26.18 -33.85
N GLN A 21 8.31 27.39 -34.40
CA GLN A 21 7.15 28.27 -34.29
C GLN A 21 6.05 27.90 -35.30
N GLY A 22 4.79 28.12 -34.93
CA GLY A 22 3.70 28.38 -35.87
C GLY A 22 2.44 27.56 -35.65
N GLY A 23 1.34 28.20 -35.22
CA GLY A 23 0.01 27.61 -35.21
C GLY A 23 -0.78 27.96 -33.95
N SER A 24 -1.61 28.99 -34.03
CA SER A 24 -2.49 29.45 -32.96
C SER A 24 -3.72 28.54 -32.89
N GLU A 25 -3.61 27.42 -32.17
CA GLU A 25 -4.74 26.53 -31.85
C GLU A 25 -5.03 26.63 -30.35
N LYS A 26 -6.28 26.97 -30.01
CA LYS A 26 -6.75 27.08 -28.62
C LYS A 26 -6.76 25.69 -28.00
N THR A 27 -5.79 25.39 -27.15
CA THR A 27 -5.82 24.21 -26.27
C THR A 27 -5.80 24.65 -24.82
N ASP A 28 -6.92 25.18 -24.35
CA ASP A 28 -7.17 25.41 -22.91
C ASP A 28 -7.76 24.13 -22.32
N ASP A 29 -6.92 23.10 -22.16
CA ASP A 29 -7.07 22.02 -21.17
C ASP A 29 -5.79 21.15 -21.22
N GLY A 30 -4.64 21.81 -21.03
CA GLY A 30 -3.41 21.08 -20.67
C GLY A 30 -3.67 20.25 -19.41
N PRO A 31 -3.07 19.06 -19.26
CA PRO A 31 -3.32 18.18 -18.12
C PRO A 31 -3.07 19.00 -16.85
N LYS A 32 -4.16 19.34 -16.13
CA LYS A 32 -4.09 19.98 -14.83
C LYS A 32 -3.11 19.14 -14.04
N ALA A 33 -1.95 19.73 -13.70
CA ALA A 33 -0.96 19.09 -12.85
C ALA A 33 -1.75 18.46 -11.72
N THR A 34 -1.80 17.12 -11.72
CA THR A 34 -2.56 16.34 -10.76
C THR A 34 -2.14 16.91 -9.43
N GLN A 35 -3.02 17.68 -8.79
CA GLN A 35 -2.71 18.23 -7.48
C GLN A 35 -2.30 16.99 -6.69
N CYS A 36 -1.07 16.95 -6.22
CA CYS A 36 -0.64 15.98 -5.24
C CYS A 36 -1.54 16.25 -4.04
N LEU A 37 -2.70 15.58 -4.03
CA LEU A 37 -3.66 15.67 -2.97
C LEU A 37 -2.88 15.21 -1.75
N ASP A 38 -2.88 16.01 -0.69
CA ASP A 38 -2.10 15.84 0.54
C ASP A 38 -2.57 14.64 1.37
N TYR A 39 -3.08 13.59 0.72
CA TYR A 39 -3.69 12.45 1.37
C TYR A 39 -2.65 11.70 2.19
N GLY A 40 -2.70 11.89 3.52
CA GLY A 40 -1.78 11.26 4.47
C GLY A 40 -0.63 12.17 4.91
N HIS A 41 -0.40 13.28 4.20
CA HIS A 41 0.49 14.35 4.62
C HIS A 41 -0.28 15.37 5.46
N THR A 42 0.38 15.97 6.43
CA THR A 42 -0.21 17.10 7.16
C THR A 42 0.34 18.42 6.63
N ARG A 43 -0.57 19.36 6.34
CA ARG A 43 -0.18 20.74 5.97
C ARG A 43 0.28 21.57 7.16
N ARG A 44 0.12 21.06 8.39
CA ARG A 44 0.47 21.79 9.62
C ARG A 44 1.93 21.49 9.98
N PRO A 45 2.82 22.50 10.04
CA PRO A 45 4.26 22.28 10.22
C PRO A 45 4.62 21.58 11.54
N ASN A 46 3.77 21.71 12.58
CA ASN A 46 3.99 21.10 13.89
C ASN A 46 3.20 19.81 14.11
N ARG A 47 2.60 19.25 13.05
CA ARG A 47 1.89 17.98 13.12
C ARG A 47 2.72 16.94 12.37
N ARG A 48 2.73 15.72 12.90
CA ARG A 48 3.36 14.58 12.23
C ARG A 48 2.39 13.97 11.22
N CYS A 49 2.93 13.50 10.10
CA CYS A 49 2.16 12.72 9.14
C CYS A 49 1.76 11.36 9.75
N THR A 50 0.67 10.77 9.29
CA THR A 50 0.22 9.48 9.84
C THR A 50 1.16 8.33 9.48
N HIS A 51 1.84 8.42 8.34
CA HIS A 51 2.82 7.42 7.89
C HIS A 51 4.06 7.33 8.79
N ASP A 52 4.34 8.36 9.59
CA ASP A 52 5.42 8.34 10.60
C ASP A 52 5.23 7.24 11.64
N LEU A 53 3.96 6.93 11.99
CA LEU A 53 3.63 5.86 12.93
C LEU A 53 4.09 4.48 12.41
N TYR A 54 4.24 4.37 11.09
CA TYR A 54 4.66 3.15 10.39
C TYR A 54 6.13 3.19 9.98
N ARG A 55 6.91 4.15 10.53
CA ARG A 55 8.34 4.33 10.25
C ARG A 55 8.64 4.57 8.76
N LEU A 56 7.71 5.22 8.07
CA LEU A 56 7.88 5.68 6.70
C LEU A 56 8.24 7.17 6.69
N SER A 57 9.27 7.53 5.94
CA SER A 57 9.49 8.92 5.51
C SER A 57 8.41 9.35 4.51
N CYS A 58 8.24 10.66 4.31
CA CYS A 58 7.31 11.19 3.30
C CYS A 58 7.58 10.59 1.91
N ALA A 59 8.85 10.57 1.49
CA ALA A 59 9.23 10.02 0.18
C ALA A 59 8.90 8.52 0.03
N GLN A 60 9.06 7.72 1.10
CA GLN A 60 8.65 6.32 1.08
C GLN A 60 7.13 6.16 1.01
N TYR A 61 6.40 7.01 1.72
CA TYR A 61 4.94 7.03 1.63
C TYR A 61 4.47 7.41 0.22
N ASP A 62 5.07 8.43 -0.39
CA ASP A 62 4.77 8.86 -1.76
C ASP A 62 5.06 7.75 -2.77
N ALA A 63 6.22 7.08 -2.67
CA ALA A 63 6.55 5.94 -3.52
C ALA A 63 5.56 4.77 -3.36
N MET A 64 5.06 4.53 -2.14
CA MET A 64 4.03 3.53 -1.88
C MET A 64 2.68 3.92 -2.49
N ARG A 65 2.29 5.20 -2.39
CA ARG A 65 1.11 5.78 -3.05
C ARG A 65 1.17 5.64 -4.57
N ASP A 66 2.30 6.03 -5.16
CA ASP A 66 2.55 5.91 -6.60
C ASP A 66 2.45 4.46 -7.06
N ARG A 67 3.06 3.53 -6.32
CA ARG A 67 2.93 2.09 -6.62
C ARG A 67 1.47 1.62 -6.58
N ALA A 68 0.70 2.08 -5.60
CA ALA A 68 -0.70 1.71 -5.44
C ALA A 68 -1.64 2.40 -6.45
N GLN A 69 -1.19 3.49 -7.10
CA GLN A 69 -2.01 4.29 -8.03
C GLN A 69 -3.32 4.75 -7.39
N ASP A 70 -3.26 5.16 -6.12
CA ASP A 70 -4.42 5.53 -5.27
C ASP A 70 -5.51 4.45 -5.18
N ARG A 71 -5.15 3.19 -5.34
CA ARG A 71 -6.05 2.04 -5.28
C ARG A 71 -5.67 1.06 -4.18
N CYS A 72 -6.66 0.37 -3.65
CA CYS A 72 -6.43 -0.79 -2.80
C CYS A 72 -5.65 -1.87 -3.57
N GLU A 73 -4.50 -2.28 -3.05
CA GLU A 73 -3.62 -3.26 -3.72
C GLU A 73 -4.19 -4.69 -3.78
N ILE A 74 -5.32 -4.96 -3.11
CA ILE A 74 -6.03 -6.25 -3.18
C ILE A 74 -7.25 -6.22 -4.11
N CYS A 75 -8.09 -5.17 -4.03
CA CYS A 75 -9.36 -5.12 -4.76
C CYS A 75 -9.46 -4.02 -5.83
N GLY A 76 -8.45 -3.14 -5.94
CA GLY A 76 -8.36 -2.12 -6.99
C GLY A 76 -9.30 -0.92 -6.86
N VAL A 77 -10.13 -0.86 -5.81
CA VAL A 77 -11.02 0.28 -5.52
C VAL A 77 -10.19 1.54 -5.29
N LEU A 78 -10.62 2.68 -5.86
CA LEU A 78 -9.96 3.97 -5.61
C LEU A 78 -10.22 4.43 -4.19
N ASP A 79 -9.29 5.20 -3.63
CA ASP A 79 -9.42 5.77 -2.29
C ASP A 79 -10.73 6.58 -2.11
N ARG A 80 -11.07 7.44 -3.08
CA ARG A 80 -12.29 8.24 -3.15
C ARG A 80 -13.58 7.44 -3.29
N GLU A 81 -13.49 6.18 -3.71
CA GLU A 81 -14.63 5.26 -3.83
C GLU A 81 -14.83 4.43 -2.54
N THR A 82 -13.88 4.49 -1.60
CA THR A 82 -14.05 3.87 -0.29
C THR A 82 -15.04 4.66 0.57
N PRO A 83 -15.77 4.03 1.51
CA PRO A 83 -16.67 4.74 2.42
C PRO A 83 -16.01 5.85 3.25
N ARG A 84 -14.70 5.76 3.48
CA ARG A 84 -13.92 6.77 4.23
C ARG A 84 -13.24 7.79 3.34
N GLY A 85 -13.28 7.63 2.02
CA GLY A 85 -12.54 8.45 1.07
C GLY A 85 -11.02 8.35 1.20
N GLN A 86 -10.49 7.27 1.78
CA GLN A 86 -9.05 7.08 2.00
C GLN A 86 -8.67 5.59 2.07
N LEU A 87 -7.40 5.30 1.75
CA LEU A 87 -6.78 4.00 2.00
C LEU A 87 -6.02 4.00 3.33
N VAL A 88 -5.86 2.82 3.93
CA VAL A 88 -5.10 2.60 5.16
C VAL A 88 -3.74 2.00 4.84
N ILE A 89 -2.72 2.38 5.62
CA ILE A 89 -1.39 1.77 5.59
C ILE A 89 -1.47 0.44 6.32
N ASP A 90 -1.35 -0.64 5.58
CA ASP A 90 -1.34 -1.99 6.14
C ASP A 90 0.10 -2.44 6.43
N HIS A 91 0.27 -3.15 7.54
CA HIS A 91 1.58 -3.59 8.04
C HIS A 91 1.45 -4.92 8.77
N PHE A 92 2.54 -5.68 8.77
CA PHE A 92 2.68 -6.84 9.62
C PHE A 92 3.50 -6.49 10.86
N GLU A 93 2.98 -6.84 12.04
CA GLU A 93 3.71 -6.74 13.31
C GLU A 93 3.45 -7.96 14.20
N ALA A 94 4.50 -8.75 14.45
CA ALA A 94 4.49 -9.85 15.40
C ALA A 94 5.91 -10.32 15.73
N ARG A 95 6.16 -10.76 16.97
CA ARG A 95 7.42 -11.44 17.38
C ARG A 95 8.69 -10.69 16.95
N GLY A 96 8.66 -9.36 17.05
CA GLY A 96 9.78 -8.48 16.68
C GLY A 96 10.02 -8.35 15.17
N VAL A 97 9.11 -8.84 14.34
CA VAL A 97 9.09 -8.61 12.88
C VAL A 97 8.11 -7.48 12.59
N PHE A 98 8.58 -6.46 11.87
CA PHE A 98 7.76 -5.34 11.41
C PHE A 98 8.10 -5.00 9.96
N PHE A 99 7.07 -4.82 9.13
CA PHE A 99 7.18 -4.22 7.79
C PHE A 99 5.82 -3.75 7.28
N VAL A 100 5.84 -2.72 6.43
CA VAL A 100 4.65 -2.22 5.73
C VAL A 100 4.38 -3.11 4.52
N ARG A 101 3.11 -3.47 4.30
CA ARG A 101 2.71 -4.28 3.14
C ARG A 101 2.25 -3.41 1.98
N GLY A 102 1.57 -2.30 2.25
CA GLY A 102 1.08 -1.39 1.21
C GLY A 102 -0.18 -0.63 1.63
N LEU A 103 -1.02 -0.29 0.64
CA LEU A 103 -2.27 0.45 0.85
C LEU A 103 -3.53 -0.39 0.57
N LEU A 104 -4.48 -0.37 1.51
CA LEU A 104 -5.73 -1.15 1.43
C LEU A 104 -6.96 -0.31 1.77
N CYS A 105 -8.13 -0.72 1.29
CA CYS A 105 -9.41 -0.25 1.87
C CYS A 105 -9.72 -0.99 3.18
N ASP A 106 -10.64 -0.49 4.02
CA ASP A 106 -10.95 -1.10 5.33
C ASP A 106 -11.41 -2.58 5.22
N ARG A 107 -12.15 -2.90 4.15
CA ARG A 107 -12.61 -4.27 3.87
C ARG A 107 -11.44 -5.22 3.65
N CYS A 108 -10.49 -4.84 2.80
CA CYS A 108 -9.31 -5.66 2.51
C CYS A 108 -8.33 -5.67 3.67
N ASN A 109 -8.22 -4.59 4.43
CA ASN A 109 -7.47 -4.57 5.69
C ASN A 109 -8.03 -5.61 6.69
N SER A 110 -9.36 -5.74 6.75
CA SER A 110 -10.01 -6.79 7.56
C SER A 110 -9.72 -8.20 7.04
N VAL A 111 -9.47 -8.37 5.74
CA VAL A 111 -8.99 -9.65 5.18
C VAL A 111 -7.58 -9.95 5.67
N MET A 112 -6.70 -8.95 5.74
CA MET A 112 -5.33 -9.15 6.24
C MET A 112 -5.28 -9.55 7.71
N GLN A 113 -6.20 -9.10 8.55
CA GLN A 113 -6.35 -9.62 9.92
C GLN A 113 -6.60 -11.14 9.96
N ARG A 114 -7.29 -11.70 8.95
CA ARG A 114 -7.54 -13.14 8.85
C ARG A 114 -6.32 -13.90 8.36
N HIS A 115 -5.63 -13.31 7.39
CA HIS A 115 -4.32 -13.79 6.95
C HIS A 115 -3.32 -13.85 8.12
N ASP A 116 -3.29 -12.80 8.93
CA ASP A 116 -2.44 -12.69 10.12
C ASP A 116 -2.96 -13.48 11.32
N ARG A 117 -4.03 -14.27 11.16
CA ARG A 117 -4.69 -15.08 12.20
C ARG A 117 -5.11 -14.30 13.47
N SER A 118 -5.32 -13.00 13.36
CA SER A 118 -5.98 -12.22 14.43
C SER A 118 -7.51 -12.34 14.38
N ALA A 119 -8.06 -12.83 13.27
CA ALA A 119 -9.45 -13.21 13.12
C ALA A 119 -9.58 -14.53 12.31
N PRO A 120 -10.62 -15.34 12.53
CA PRO A 120 -10.84 -16.54 11.73
C PRO A 120 -11.33 -16.21 10.30
N TRP A 121 -10.98 -17.07 9.35
CA TRP A 121 -11.57 -17.04 8.01
C TRP A 121 -13.04 -17.46 8.07
N GLY A 122 -13.92 -16.70 7.41
CA GLY A 122 -15.30 -17.09 7.16
C GLY A 122 -15.59 -17.27 5.66
N PRO A 123 -16.75 -17.83 5.28
CA PRO A 123 -17.09 -18.12 3.88
C PRO A 123 -16.97 -16.90 2.95
N ARG A 124 -17.34 -15.70 3.41
CA ARG A 124 -17.26 -14.46 2.61
C ARG A 124 -15.82 -13.96 2.36
N SER A 125 -14.90 -14.32 3.26
CA SER A 125 -13.50 -13.89 3.19
C SER A 125 -12.59 -14.93 2.54
N LEU A 126 -12.97 -16.21 2.59
CA LEU A 126 -12.15 -17.31 2.08
C LEU A 126 -11.69 -17.13 0.61
N PRO A 127 -12.53 -16.61 -0.31
CA PRO A 127 -12.09 -16.35 -1.69
C PRO A 127 -10.94 -15.33 -1.83
N PHE A 128 -10.59 -14.61 -0.76
CA PHE A 128 -9.49 -13.65 -0.75
C PHE A 128 -8.19 -14.24 -0.17
N ALA A 129 -8.16 -15.50 0.27
CA ALA A 129 -6.99 -16.09 0.92
C ALA A 129 -5.73 -16.03 0.04
N ASP A 130 -5.86 -16.43 -1.24
CA ASP A 130 -4.73 -16.41 -2.19
C ASP A 130 -4.27 -14.99 -2.50
N LYS A 131 -5.21 -14.05 -2.67
CA LYS A 131 -4.90 -12.63 -2.87
C LYS A 131 -4.18 -12.03 -1.67
N ALA A 132 -4.62 -12.36 -0.45
CA ALA A 132 -3.97 -11.93 0.78
C ALA A 132 -2.55 -12.47 0.89
N ARG A 133 -2.31 -13.74 0.52
CA ARG A 133 -0.97 -14.31 0.47
C ARG A 133 -0.08 -13.63 -0.57
N ALA A 134 -0.59 -13.45 -1.79
CA ALA A 134 0.15 -12.76 -2.86
C ALA A 134 0.53 -11.33 -2.45
N TYR A 135 -0.40 -10.62 -1.82
CA TYR A 135 -0.17 -9.28 -1.28
C TYR A 135 0.88 -9.27 -0.15
N HIS A 136 0.81 -10.20 0.80
CA HIS A 136 1.82 -10.34 1.86
C HIS A 136 3.24 -10.55 1.28
N LEU A 137 3.36 -11.39 0.25
CA LEU A 137 4.65 -11.68 -0.40
C LEU A 137 5.15 -10.51 -1.24
N ASN A 138 4.26 -9.64 -1.72
CA ASN A 138 4.58 -8.44 -2.48
C ASN A 138 4.59 -7.18 -1.59
N ALA A 139 5.03 -7.32 -0.34
CA ALA A 139 5.05 -6.23 0.62
C ALA A 139 5.94 -5.05 0.17
N PHE A 140 5.49 -3.83 0.45
CA PHE A 140 6.26 -2.61 0.19
C PHE A 140 7.64 -2.64 0.87
N GLY A 141 8.66 -2.17 0.16
CA GLY A 141 10.05 -2.21 0.62
C GLY A 141 10.71 -3.59 0.54
N GLU A 142 10.05 -4.57 -0.08
CA GLU A 142 10.60 -5.89 -0.44
C GLU A 142 11.37 -6.54 0.71
N PRO A 143 10.69 -6.89 1.82
CA PRO A 143 11.35 -7.51 2.95
C PRO A 143 12.08 -8.78 2.49
N GLY A 144 13.35 -8.91 2.87
CA GLY A 144 14.16 -10.07 2.50
C GLY A 144 13.53 -11.41 2.95
N PRO A 145 13.94 -12.52 2.32
CA PRO A 145 13.30 -13.83 2.51
C PRO A 145 13.29 -14.31 3.97
N ASP A 146 14.33 -14.00 4.74
CA ASP A 146 14.38 -14.33 6.17
C ASP A 146 13.31 -13.60 6.99
N ARG A 147 13.01 -12.34 6.64
CA ARG A 147 11.98 -11.55 7.31
C ARG A 147 10.58 -12.10 7.01
N LEU A 148 10.32 -12.48 5.76
CA LEU A 148 9.08 -13.15 5.35
C LEU A 148 8.93 -14.52 6.02
N ARG A 149 9.99 -15.33 6.09
CA ARG A 149 9.97 -16.62 6.81
C ARG A 149 9.59 -16.46 8.28
N ARG A 150 10.20 -15.50 8.97
CA ARG A 150 9.87 -15.19 10.38
C ARG A 150 8.44 -14.67 10.54
N ALA A 151 7.94 -13.93 9.56
CA ALA A 151 6.54 -13.49 9.55
C ALA A 151 5.59 -14.68 9.41
N ASP A 152 5.82 -15.56 8.43
CA ASP A 152 5.04 -16.79 8.23
C ASP A 152 5.05 -17.69 9.48
N GLU A 153 6.20 -17.82 10.14
CA GLU A 153 6.32 -18.53 11.42
C GLU A 153 5.50 -17.85 12.53
N ALA A 154 5.60 -16.53 12.65
CA ALA A 154 4.84 -15.78 13.64
C ALA A 154 3.32 -15.85 13.40
N ILE A 155 2.87 -15.86 12.14
CA ILE A 155 1.48 -16.09 11.75
C ILE A 155 1.07 -17.50 12.17
N ARG A 156 1.84 -18.53 11.79
CA ARG A 156 1.54 -19.94 12.10
C ARG A 156 1.40 -20.19 13.59
N ASN A 157 2.28 -19.57 14.39
CA ASN A 157 2.35 -19.72 15.84
C ASN A 157 1.41 -18.78 16.61
N ARG A 158 0.67 -17.91 15.92
CA ARG A 158 -0.33 -17.06 16.57
C ARG A 158 -1.52 -17.94 16.95
N ARG A 159 -1.76 -18.07 18.26
CA ARG A 159 -2.95 -18.75 18.79
C ARG A 159 -4.19 -18.05 18.26
N ASN A 160 -5.18 -18.82 17.82
CA ASN A 160 -6.43 -18.23 17.37
C ASN A 160 -7.06 -17.52 18.56
N TRP A 161 -7.48 -16.28 18.38
CA TRP A 161 -8.10 -15.49 19.44
C TRP A 161 -9.36 -16.17 20.04
N SER A 162 -10.01 -17.06 19.30
CA SER A 162 -11.14 -17.88 19.76
C SER A 162 -10.77 -18.95 20.80
N GLU A 163 -9.51 -19.40 20.86
CA GLU A 163 -9.07 -20.48 21.76
C GLU A 163 -8.75 -19.99 23.17
N GLY A 164 -8.64 -18.66 23.38
CA GLY A 164 -8.20 -18.06 24.65
C GLY A 164 -9.29 -17.43 25.51
N ARG A 165 -10.58 -17.52 25.15
CA ARG A 165 -11.69 -16.90 25.92
C ARG A 165 -12.57 -17.87 26.70
N HIS A 166 -12.20 -19.15 26.73
CA HIS A 166 -12.91 -20.19 27.48
C HIS A 166 -12.02 -20.90 28.50
N ALA A 167 -10.86 -20.31 28.84
CA ALA A 167 -9.97 -20.80 29.89
C ALA A 167 -9.96 -19.82 31.07
#